data_AF-A0A2E6C0F1-F1
#
_entry.id   AF-A0A2E6C0F1-F1
#
_cell.length_a   1.000
_cell.length_b   1.000
_cell.length_c   1.000
_cell.angle_alpha   90.00
_cell.angle_beta   90.00
_cell.angle_gamma   90.00
#
_symmetry.space_group_name_H-M   'P 1'
#
loop_
_entity.id
_entity.type
_entity.pdbx_description
1 polymer ?
#
loop_
_entity_poly.entity_id
_entity_poly.type
_entity_poly.pdbx_seq_one_letter_code
_entity_poly.pdbx_strand_id
1 'polypeptide(L)'
;MSKSDVLLASIDQFYAQEQNRDTLISILQKKGKISLRNIEWFICSYAKKHNVTFKTSDGKAFAVHVNYKSSLDGYSKKLFDPFCRTEKIPYRVPGTDQTIHTTLAQLNFCRWVIKCGIYDYIEANRLTLFKK
;
A
#
# COMPACT_ATOMS: atom_id res chain seq x y z
N MET A 1 -4.45 24.17 8.00
CA MET A 1 -4.21 22.90 7.27
C MET A 1 -4.58 21.75 8.19
N SER A 2 -5.49 20.87 7.79
CA SER A 2 -5.89 19.70 8.58
C SER A 2 -4.83 18.59 8.49
N LYS A 3 -4.86 17.62 9.43
CA LYS A 3 -3.99 16.43 9.38
C LYS A 3 -4.15 15.65 8.07
N SER A 4 -5.37 15.62 7.53
CA SER A 4 -5.68 14.96 6.26
C SER A 4 -5.04 15.69 5.07
N ASP A 5 -5.01 17.02 5.08
CA ASP A 5 -4.40 17.81 3.99
C ASP A 5 -2.89 17.62 3.93
N VAL A 6 -2.24 17.62 5.10
CA VAL A 6 -0.78 17.36 5.22
C VAL A 6 -0.46 15.94 4.75
N LEU A 7 -1.30 14.97 5.11
CA LEU A 7 -1.13 13.59 4.65
C LEU A 7 -1.31 13.47 3.13
N LEU A 8 -2.34 14.13 2.57
CA LEU A 8 -2.60 14.12 1.13
C LEU A 8 -1.45 14.75 0.35
N ALA A 9 -0.92 15.90 0.78
CA ALA A 9 0.25 16.51 0.16
C ALA A 9 1.48 15.59 0.16
N SER A 10 1.70 14.87 1.28
CA SER A 10 2.78 13.88 1.39
C SER A 10 2.56 12.65 0.49
N ILE A 11 1.30 12.27 0.26
CA ILE A 11 0.90 11.21 -0.67
C ILE A 11 1.13 11.65 -2.11
N ASP A 12 0.76 12.87 -2.46
CA ASP A 12 0.93 13.43 -3.80
C ASP A 12 2.40 13.52 -4.19
N GLN A 13 3.25 14.00 -3.28
CA GLN A 13 4.68 14.03 -3.50
C GLN A 13 5.25 12.60 -3.72
N PHE A 14 4.72 11.60 -3.03
CA PHE A 14 5.16 10.21 -3.18
C PHE A 14 4.76 9.64 -4.54
N TYR A 15 3.53 9.90 -5.00
CA TYR A 15 3.02 9.43 -6.29
C TYR A 15 3.40 10.31 -7.48
N ALA A 16 4.06 11.45 -7.28
CA ALA A 16 4.71 12.18 -8.36
C ALA A 16 5.84 11.38 -9.04
N GLN A 17 6.40 10.39 -8.33
CA GLN A 17 7.36 9.44 -8.90
C GLN A 17 6.64 8.40 -9.76
N GLU A 18 7.08 8.24 -11.01
CA GLU A 18 6.42 7.40 -12.02
C GLU A 18 6.22 5.95 -11.56
N GLN A 19 7.26 5.31 -11.05
CA GLN A 19 7.19 3.93 -10.54
C GLN A 19 6.14 3.76 -9.43
N ASN A 20 6.01 4.75 -8.54
CA ASN A 20 5.06 4.70 -7.42
C ASN A 20 3.61 4.83 -7.90
N ARG A 21 3.33 5.78 -8.80
CA ARG A 21 1.97 5.95 -9.35
C ARG A 21 1.56 4.77 -10.24
N ASP A 22 2.47 4.20 -11.01
CA ASP A 22 2.15 3.06 -11.87
C ASP A 22 1.80 1.84 -11.04
N THR A 23 2.53 1.64 -9.93
CA THR A 23 2.23 0.59 -8.95
C THR A 23 0.88 0.83 -8.28
N LEU A 24 0.58 2.08 -7.87
CA LEU A 24 -0.73 2.45 -7.33
C LEU A 24 -1.87 2.13 -8.31
N ILE A 25 -1.76 2.59 -9.55
CA ILE A 25 -2.76 2.39 -10.60
C ILE A 25 -2.94 0.88 -10.85
N SER A 26 -1.84 0.14 -10.96
CA SER A 26 -1.83 -1.30 -11.16
C SER A 26 -2.60 -2.06 -10.07
N ILE A 27 -2.37 -1.69 -8.80
CA ILE A 27 -3.04 -2.26 -7.63
C ILE A 27 -4.53 -1.92 -7.61
N LEU A 28 -4.88 -0.64 -7.78
CA LEU A 28 -6.25 -0.16 -7.60
C LEU A 28 -7.16 -0.49 -8.79
N GLN A 29 -6.64 -0.45 -10.02
CA GLN A 29 -7.39 -0.80 -11.23
C GLN A 29 -7.35 -2.29 -11.56
N LYS A 30 -6.67 -3.11 -10.74
CA LYS A 30 -6.52 -4.57 -10.94
C LYS A 30 -5.91 -4.95 -12.30
N LYS A 31 -5.00 -4.12 -12.80
CA LYS A 31 -4.29 -4.37 -14.07
C LYS A 31 -3.02 -5.20 -13.89
N GLY A 32 -2.50 -5.27 -12.66
CA GLY A 32 -1.30 -6.04 -12.33
C GLY A 32 -1.57 -7.47 -11.86
N LYS A 33 -0.47 -8.21 -11.60
CA LYS A 33 -0.49 -9.58 -11.05
C LYS A 33 -0.74 -9.62 -9.54
N ILE A 34 -0.53 -8.49 -8.86
CA ILE A 34 -0.71 -8.34 -7.41
C ILE A 34 -1.90 -7.42 -7.17
N SER A 35 -2.97 -7.97 -6.62
CA SER A 35 -4.16 -7.21 -6.22
C SER A 35 -4.09 -6.76 -4.76
N LEU A 36 -4.94 -5.80 -4.36
CA LEU A 36 -5.15 -5.44 -2.95
C LEU A 36 -5.44 -6.65 -2.06
N ARG A 37 -6.19 -7.65 -2.56
CA ARG A 37 -6.50 -8.86 -1.78
C ARG A 37 -5.26 -9.75 -1.59
N ASN A 38 -4.38 -9.82 -2.59
CA ASN A 38 -3.12 -10.56 -2.45
C ASN A 38 -2.24 -9.91 -1.37
N ILE A 39 -2.16 -8.58 -1.38
CA ILE A 39 -1.39 -7.80 -0.40
C ILE A 39 -1.96 -7.98 1.00
N GLU A 40 -3.27 -7.81 1.17
CA GLU A 40 -3.93 -7.96 2.46
C GLU A 40 -3.78 -9.39 3.01
N TRP A 41 -4.02 -10.41 2.19
CA TRP A 41 -3.80 -11.81 2.59
C TRP A 41 -2.34 -12.06 2.99
N PHE A 42 -1.38 -11.52 2.23
CA PHE A 42 0.03 -11.66 2.54
C PHE A 42 0.34 -11.06 3.92
N ILE A 43 -0.12 -9.85 4.22
CA ILE A 43 0.18 -9.16 5.48
C ILE A 43 -0.57 -9.78 6.68
N CYS A 44 -1.87 -10.01 6.53
CA CYS A 44 -2.73 -10.40 7.64
C CYS A 44 -2.67 -11.90 7.95
N SER A 45 -2.37 -12.73 6.95
CA SER A 45 -2.38 -14.19 7.08
C SER A 45 -1.00 -14.80 6.90
N TYR A 46 -0.40 -14.68 5.72
CA TYR A 46 0.86 -15.37 5.42
C TYR A 46 2.01 -14.87 6.31
N ALA A 47 2.24 -13.55 6.34
CA ALA A 47 3.30 -12.93 7.11
C ALA A 47 3.13 -13.14 8.62
N LYS A 48 1.88 -13.16 9.10
CA LYS A 48 1.55 -13.49 10.48
C LYS A 48 1.94 -14.93 10.82
N LYS A 49 1.58 -15.89 9.95
CA LYS A 49 1.82 -17.31 10.17
C LYS A 49 3.30 -17.68 10.07
N HIS A 50 4.03 -17.03 9.16
CA HIS A 50 5.42 -17.37 8.83
C HIS A 50 6.45 -16.39 9.41
N ASN A 51 6.02 -15.42 10.24
CA ASN A 51 6.89 -14.38 10.83
C ASN A 51 7.76 -13.67 9.77
N VAL A 52 7.18 -13.36 8.62
CA VAL A 52 7.94 -12.84 7.47
C VAL A 52 8.64 -11.54 7.86
N THR A 53 9.96 -11.58 7.72
CA THR A 53 10.87 -10.47 7.99
C THR A 53 11.82 -10.35 6.81
N PHE A 54 12.04 -9.13 6.32
CA PHE A 54 13.04 -8.84 5.29
C PHE A 54 13.77 -7.55 5.61
N LYS A 55 14.87 -7.27 4.89
CA LYS A 55 15.58 -5.99 5.01
C LYS A 55 14.96 -4.98 4.06
N THR A 56 14.54 -3.83 4.58
CA THR A 56 14.11 -2.69 3.76
C THR A 56 15.30 -2.06 3.04
N SER A 57 15.02 -1.17 2.08
CA SER A 57 16.05 -0.47 1.30
C SER A 57 17.01 0.38 2.16
N ASP A 58 16.59 0.79 3.37
CA ASP A 58 17.42 1.46 4.36
C ASP A 58 18.19 0.49 5.28
N GLY A 59 18.20 -0.81 4.97
CA GLY A 59 18.96 -1.85 5.66
C GLY A 59 18.36 -2.35 6.98
N LYS A 60 17.22 -1.81 7.40
CA LYS A 60 16.56 -2.19 8.67
C LYS A 60 15.78 -3.49 8.52
N ALA A 61 15.74 -4.28 9.60
CA ALA A 61 14.87 -5.44 9.66
C ALA A 61 13.41 -5.01 9.76
N PHE A 62 12.57 -5.54 8.87
CA PHE A 62 11.16 -5.21 8.77
C PHE A 62 10.32 -6.46 8.96
N ALA A 63 9.76 -6.64 10.16
CA ALA A 63 8.77 -7.67 10.45
C ALA A 63 7.40 -7.21 9.93
N VAL A 64 6.91 -7.83 8.86
CA VAL A 64 5.76 -7.32 8.08
C VAL A 64 4.50 -7.18 8.93
N HIS A 65 4.11 -8.25 9.64
CA HIS A 65 2.86 -8.24 10.41
C HIS A 65 2.90 -7.27 11.60
N VAL A 66 4.06 -7.15 12.26
CA VAL A 66 4.25 -6.25 13.41
C VAL A 66 4.19 -4.80 12.96
N ASN A 67 4.88 -4.45 11.88
CA ASN A 67 4.86 -3.09 11.33
C ASN A 67 3.47 -2.70 10.81
N TYR A 68 2.72 -3.65 10.24
CA TYR A 68 1.33 -3.42 9.84
C TYR A 68 0.45 -3.06 11.03
N LYS A 69 0.54 -3.82 12.13
CA LYS A 69 -0.21 -3.53 13.37
C LYS A 69 0.11 -2.14 13.91
N SER A 70 1.39 -1.81 14.05
CA SER A 70 1.83 -0.49 14.52
C SER A 70 1.32 0.65 13.62
N SER A 71 1.35 0.47 12.30
CA SER A 71 0.85 1.47 11.34
C SER A 71 -0.67 1.64 11.44
N LEU A 72 -1.41 0.53 11.57
CA LEU A 72 -2.86 0.55 11.74
C LEU A 72 -3.27 1.24 13.05
N ASP A 73 -2.52 1.03 14.14
CA ASP A 73 -2.79 1.66 15.44
C ASP A 73 -2.52 3.17 15.38
N GLY A 74 -1.43 3.60 14.72
CA GLY A 74 -1.08 5.02 14.60
C GLY A 74 -1.99 5.83 13.68
N TYR A 75 -2.40 5.26 12.55
CA TYR A 75 -3.27 5.96 11.58
C TYR A 75 -4.76 5.73 11.82
N SER A 76 -5.14 4.70 12.58
CA SER A 76 -6.48 4.12 12.62
C SER A 76 -6.96 3.60 11.26
N LYS A 77 -8.05 2.80 11.27
CA LYS A 77 -8.72 2.37 10.03
C LYS A 77 -9.19 3.55 9.16
N LYS A 78 -9.42 4.74 9.74
CA LYS A 78 -9.89 5.92 8.99
C LYS A 78 -8.84 6.44 7.99
N LEU A 79 -7.55 6.23 8.25
CA LEU A 79 -6.45 6.69 7.39
C LEU A 79 -5.55 5.54 6.90
N PHE A 80 -5.92 4.29 7.18
CA PHE A 80 -5.12 3.11 6.85
C PHE A 80 -5.98 1.86 6.69
N ASP A 81 -6.80 1.83 5.65
CA ASP A 81 -7.66 0.69 5.29
C ASP A 81 -7.37 0.31 3.83
N PRO A 82 -6.94 -0.94 3.55
CA PRO A 82 -6.80 -1.42 2.18
C PRO A 82 -8.13 -1.43 1.42
N PHE A 83 -9.26 -1.50 2.12
CA PHE A 83 -10.57 -1.60 1.52
C PHE A 83 -11.25 -0.23 1.43
N CYS A 84 -11.86 0.04 0.28
CA CYS A 84 -12.57 1.27 -0.04
C CYS A 84 -13.94 1.35 0.68
N ARG A 85 -13.95 1.30 2.02
CA ARG A 85 -15.17 1.15 2.83
C ARG A 85 -15.83 2.48 3.22
N THR A 86 -15.09 3.58 3.13
CA THR A 86 -15.60 4.93 3.40
C THR A 86 -16.00 5.63 2.10
N GLU A 87 -16.55 6.84 2.22
CA GLU A 87 -16.84 7.71 1.09
C GLU A 87 -15.61 7.89 0.20
N LYS A 88 -15.83 7.74 -1.11
CA LYS A 88 -14.78 7.85 -2.13
C LYS A 88 -14.59 9.31 -2.49
N ILE A 89 -13.34 9.68 -2.67
CA ILE A 89 -12.93 10.97 -3.20
C ILE A 89 -12.38 10.79 -4.63
N PRO A 90 -12.61 11.76 -5.53
CA PRO A 90 -11.88 11.83 -6.78
C PRO A 90 -10.42 12.19 -6.47
N TYR A 91 -9.50 11.39 -6.97
CA TYR A 91 -8.07 11.59 -6.82
C TYR A 91 -7.41 11.71 -8.19
N ARG A 92 -6.85 12.89 -8.50
CA ARG A 92 -6.06 13.10 -9.72
C ARG A 92 -4.65 12.56 -9.48
N VAL A 93 -4.25 11.56 -10.25
CA VAL A 93 -2.94 10.94 -10.08
C VAL A 93 -1.84 11.90 -10.55
N PRO A 94 -0.87 12.27 -9.70
CA PRO A 94 0.16 13.25 -10.03
C PRO A 94 0.91 12.94 -11.34
N GLY A 95 1.08 13.97 -12.17
CA GLY A 95 1.76 13.88 -13.46
C GLY A 95 1.02 13.06 -14.52
N THR A 96 -0.29 12.85 -14.37
CA THR A 96 -1.17 12.22 -15.37
C THR A 96 -2.51 12.97 -15.46
N ASP A 97 -3.28 12.71 -16.51
CA ASP A 97 -4.67 13.16 -16.61
C ASP A 97 -5.68 12.14 -16.07
N GLN A 98 -5.19 11.09 -15.41
CA GLN A 98 -6.04 10.05 -14.86
C GLN A 98 -6.60 10.47 -13.50
N THR A 99 -7.92 10.36 -13.35
CA THR A 99 -8.62 10.48 -12.06
C THR A 99 -9.14 9.12 -11.63
N ILE A 100 -8.90 8.74 -10.38
CA ILE A 100 -9.41 7.50 -9.78
C ILE A 100 -10.32 7.82 -8.59
N HIS A 101 -11.34 6.98 -8.36
CA HIS A 101 -12.21 7.10 -7.20
C HIS A 101 -11.72 6.16 -6.10
N THR A 102 -11.14 6.73 -5.05
CA THR A 102 -10.49 5.98 -3.95
C THR A 102 -10.71 6.69 -2.62
N THR A 103 -10.00 6.30 -1.56
CA THR A 103 -10.05 6.96 -0.25
C THR A 103 -8.64 7.37 0.16
N LEU A 104 -8.54 8.39 1.01
CA LEU A 104 -7.26 8.78 1.61
C LEU A 104 -6.59 7.59 2.33
N ALA A 105 -7.40 6.74 2.96
CA ALA A 105 -6.94 5.53 3.64
C ALA A 105 -6.33 4.51 2.69
N GLN A 106 -6.95 4.26 1.53
CA GLN A 106 -6.41 3.35 0.51
C GLN A 106 -5.13 3.90 -0.12
N LEU A 107 -5.08 5.19 -0.42
CA LEU A 107 -3.89 5.85 -0.95
C LEU A 107 -2.71 5.71 0.02
N ASN A 108 -2.96 5.98 1.32
CA ASN A 108 -1.95 5.86 2.36
C ASN A 108 -1.51 4.41 2.58
N PHE A 109 -2.45 3.46 2.57
CA PHE A 109 -2.14 2.03 2.67
C PHE A 109 -1.24 1.57 1.50
N CYS A 110 -1.60 1.89 0.26
CA CYS A 110 -0.78 1.52 -0.90
C CYS A 110 0.61 2.17 -0.84
N ARG A 111 0.68 3.43 -0.39
CA ARG A 111 1.94 4.15 -0.22
C ARG A 111 2.85 3.43 0.77
N TRP A 112 2.30 2.98 1.90
CA TRP A 112 3.03 2.21 2.90
C TRP A 112 3.51 0.87 2.34
N VAL A 113 2.67 0.14 1.61
CA VAL A 113 3.02 -1.13 0.96
C VAL A 113 4.22 -0.97 0.02
N ILE A 114 4.22 0.09 -0.80
CA ILE A 114 5.31 0.38 -1.74
C ILE A 114 6.57 0.82 -0.97
N LYS A 115 6.43 1.81 -0.07
CA LYS A 115 7.55 2.38 0.68
C LYS A 115 8.29 1.33 1.53
N CYS A 116 7.57 0.37 2.10
CA CYS A 116 8.15 -0.69 2.91
C CYS A 116 8.70 -1.86 2.07
N GLY A 117 8.62 -1.83 0.74
CA GLY A 117 9.10 -2.91 -0.13
C GLY A 117 8.25 -4.19 -0.07
N ILE A 118 7.03 -4.12 0.48
CA ILE A 118 6.12 -5.27 0.56
C ILE A 118 5.68 -5.69 -0.84
N TYR A 119 5.39 -4.72 -1.71
CA TYR A 119 5.02 -5.01 -3.10
C TYR A 119 6.12 -5.81 -3.81
N ASP A 120 7.36 -5.33 -3.73
CA ASP A 120 8.52 -5.97 -4.36
C ASP A 120 8.78 -7.37 -3.80
N TYR A 121 8.65 -7.53 -2.48
CA TYR A 121 8.77 -8.84 -1.85
C TYR A 121 7.73 -9.84 -2.39
N ILE A 122 6.47 -9.41 -2.52
CA ILE A 122 5.41 -10.26 -3.05
C ILE A 122 5.68 -10.60 -4.51
N GLU A 123 6.12 -9.64 -5.34
CA GLU A 123 6.41 -9.89 -6.75
C GLU A 123 7.56 -10.88 -6.93
N ALA A 124 8.65 -10.71 -6.17
CA ALA A 124 9.81 -11.60 -6.20
C ALA A 124 9.47 -13.04 -5.75
N ASN A 125 8.50 -13.20 -4.84
CA ASN A 125 8.10 -14.49 -4.28
C ASN A 125 6.76 -15.00 -4.81
N ARG A 126 6.21 -14.37 -5.86
CA ARG A 126 4.83 -14.55 -6.32
C ARG A 126 4.51 -16.01 -6.65
N LEU A 127 5.44 -16.72 -7.29
CA LEU A 127 5.30 -18.13 -7.66
C LEU A 127 5.24 -19.06 -6.45
N THR A 128 5.81 -18.68 -5.31
CA THR A 128 5.77 -19.48 -4.07
C THR A 128 4.55 -19.11 -3.23
N LEU A 129 4.24 -17.82 -3.15
CA LEU A 129 3.13 -17.31 -2.34
C LEU A 129 1.75 -17.70 -2.88
N PHE A 130 1.59 -17.76 -4.21
CA PHE A 130 0.31 -18.00 -4.86
C PHE A 130 0.30 -19.30 -5.68
N LYS A 131 1.06 -20.31 -5.26
CA LYS A 131 0.91 -21.67 -5.81
C LYS A 131 -0.55 -22.10 -5.64
N LYS A 132 -1.17 -22.47 -6.75
CA LYS A 132 -2.48 -23.13 -6.76
C LYS A 132 -2.30 -24.61 -6.45
#